data_AF-A0A849SXL1-F1
#
_entry.id   AF-A0A849SXL1-F1
#
_cell.length_a   1.000
_cell.length_b   1.000
_cell.length_c   1.000
_cell.angle_alpha   90.00
_cell.angle_beta   90.00
_cell.angle_gamma   90.00
#
_symmetry.space_group_name_H-M   'P 1'
#
loop_
_entity.id
_entity.type
_entity.pdbx_description
1 polymer ?
#
loop_
_entity_poly.entity_id
_entity_poly.type
_entity_poly.pdbx_seq_one_letter_code
_entity_poly.pdbx_strand_id
1 'polypeptide(L)'
;MRSTIVTAFAVSLLLHAAPGLAELDRTVLKLGESRLKSAFEGSQVTLKLDMPATSGGVDVSVGEPQPLDLGDYSHRLKQFGVALRSGSSVMVTKVKVNPKFIEFQLAGGGYGTLFDENSPNVDVESAEKTKRERDLEGWIRGEPNAERKREMQRELDDLRKGRHREDAANRARVAGAAEMQRALIAEKRLSGGSRFNLRYPNGVPEAALTPDALRTALARWVRFGDSEMTESDSAEPAAGSDGVGSLRKGMTIAQVERMLGRPERLESSEVDGLKRTTCVYSNREGTFEVVFVEGVLVRYTVR
;
A
#
# COMPACT_ATOMS: atom_id res chain seq x y z
N MET A 1 -13.36 61.16 -51.68
CA MET A 1 -13.34 60.96 -50.22
C MET A 1 -14.35 59.87 -49.89
N ARG A 2 -13.95 58.89 -49.03
CA ARG A 2 -14.72 57.75 -48.48
C ARG A 2 -14.88 56.56 -49.44
N SER A 3 -14.75 55.30 -49.02
CA SER A 3 -14.01 54.66 -47.92
C SER A 3 -14.06 53.17 -48.26
N THR A 4 -12.91 52.52 -48.34
CA THR A 4 -12.76 51.08 -48.58
C THR A 4 -13.23 50.32 -47.34
N ILE A 5 -14.09 49.31 -47.49
CA ILE A 5 -14.39 48.33 -46.44
C ILE A 5 -13.90 46.97 -46.94
N VAL A 6 -12.75 46.54 -46.42
CA VAL A 6 -12.24 45.17 -46.57
C VAL A 6 -12.72 44.40 -45.36
N THR A 7 -13.62 43.45 -45.57
CA THR A 7 -14.13 42.55 -44.54
C THR A 7 -13.09 41.46 -44.28
N ALA A 8 -12.38 41.55 -43.16
CA ALA A 8 -11.47 40.52 -42.70
C ALA A 8 -12.25 39.41 -41.95
N PHE A 9 -12.29 38.21 -42.52
CA PHE A 9 -12.71 37.00 -41.80
C PHE A 9 -11.54 36.53 -40.92
N ALA A 10 -11.63 36.79 -39.62
CA ALA A 10 -10.75 36.18 -38.63
C ALA A 10 -11.22 34.73 -38.37
N VAL A 11 -10.50 33.75 -38.90
CA VAL A 11 -10.63 32.35 -38.48
C VAL A 11 -9.97 32.24 -37.11
N SER A 12 -10.79 32.19 -36.06
CA SER A 12 -10.35 31.95 -34.70
C SER A 12 -10.01 30.46 -34.56
N LEU A 13 -8.73 30.11 -34.73
CA LEU A 13 -8.23 28.77 -34.46
C LEU A 13 -8.16 28.60 -32.95
N LEU A 14 -9.19 27.96 -32.37
CA LEU A 14 -9.21 27.53 -30.97
C LEU A 14 -8.16 26.42 -30.79
N LEU A 15 -6.96 26.82 -30.39
CA LEU A 15 -5.89 25.92 -29.96
C LEU A 15 -6.37 25.21 -28.68
N HIS A 16 -7.02 24.06 -28.83
CA HIS A 16 -7.27 23.15 -27.73
C HIS A 16 -5.90 22.67 -27.24
N ALA A 17 -5.47 23.15 -26.07
CA ALA A 17 -4.31 22.61 -25.39
C ALA A 17 -4.55 21.11 -25.16
N ALA A 18 -3.84 20.27 -25.92
CA ALA A 18 -3.91 18.83 -25.78
C ALA A 18 -3.44 18.45 -24.37
N PRO A 19 -4.24 17.69 -23.59
CA PRO A 19 -3.78 17.06 -22.36
C PRO A 19 -2.90 15.86 -22.76
N GLY A 20 -1.71 16.11 -23.31
CA GLY A 20 -0.90 15.07 -23.94
C GLY A 20 0.21 14.55 -23.04
N LEU A 21 1.13 15.42 -22.63
CA LEU A 21 2.42 14.96 -22.11
C LEU A 21 2.40 14.57 -20.62
N ALA A 22 1.66 15.30 -19.78
CA ALA A 22 1.60 15.01 -18.33
C ALA A 22 0.75 13.78 -17.99
N GLU A 23 -0.19 13.42 -18.86
CA GLU A 23 -1.11 12.28 -18.65
C GLU A 23 -0.49 10.96 -19.16
N LEU A 24 0.29 11.02 -20.23
CA LEU A 24 1.11 9.91 -20.72
C LEU A 24 2.16 9.48 -19.68
N ASP A 25 2.88 10.44 -19.06
CA ASP A 25 3.89 10.16 -18.03
C ASP A 25 3.29 9.45 -16.80
N ARG A 26 2.12 9.91 -16.33
CA ARG A 26 1.41 9.25 -15.22
C ARG A 26 0.96 7.83 -15.54
N THR A 27 0.57 7.57 -16.79
CA THR A 27 0.10 6.25 -17.22
C THR A 27 1.26 5.26 -17.29
N VAL A 28 2.41 5.69 -17.82
CA VAL A 28 3.65 4.89 -17.86
C VAL A 28 4.13 4.56 -16.44
N LEU A 29 4.18 5.55 -15.53
CA LEU A 29 4.56 5.32 -14.14
C LEU A 29 3.64 4.34 -13.43
N LYS A 30 2.32 4.43 -13.64
CA LYS A 30 1.34 3.50 -13.05
C LYS A 30 1.47 2.08 -13.59
N LEU A 31 1.61 1.91 -14.90
CA LEU A 31 1.80 0.60 -15.52
C LEU A 31 3.11 -0.04 -15.06
N GLY A 32 4.18 0.75 -15.01
CA GLY A 32 5.47 0.36 -14.45
C GLY A 32 5.36 -0.05 -12.98
N GLU A 33 4.68 0.74 -12.16
CA GLU A 33 4.40 0.40 -10.76
C GLU A 33 3.68 -0.95 -10.64
N SER A 34 2.61 -1.18 -11.41
CA SER A 34 1.90 -2.47 -11.39
C SER A 34 2.81 -3.66 -11.71
N ARG A 35 3.69 -3.53 -12.71
CA ARG A 35 4.66 -4.58 -13.07
C ARG A 35 5.66 -4.85 -11.94
N LEU A 36 6.20 -3.78 -11.34
CA LEU A 36 7.13 -3.90 -10.22
C LEU A 36 6.45 -4.52 -8.99
N LYS A 37 5.21 -4.14 -8.69
CA LYS A 37 4.44 -4.74 -7.59
C LYS A 37 4.28 -6.24 -7.78
N SER A 38 3.80 -6.66 -8.95
CA SER A 38 3.62 -8.08 -9.27
C SER A 38 4.93 -8.88 -9.19
N ALA A 39 6.07 -8.27 -9.49
CA ALA A 39 7.36 -8.95 -9.49
C ALA A 39 8.02 -9.06 -8.11
N PHE A 40 7.69 -8.17 -7.16
CA PHE A 40 8.43 -8.07 -5.90
C PHE A 40 7.58 -8.18 -4.65
N GLU A 41 6.35 -7.66 -4.62
CA GLU A 41 5.54 -7.72 -3.39
C GLU A 41 5.29 -9.18 -3.00
N GLY A 42 5.46 -9.50 -1.71
CA GLY A 42 5.40 -10.88 -1.19
C GLY A 42 6.68 -11.70 -1.38
N SER A 43 7.63 -11.24 -2.19
CA SER A 43 8.91 -11.93 -2.37
C SER A 43 9.85 -11.73 -1.19
N GLN A 44 10.74 -12.69 -0.96
CA GLN A 44 11.80 -12.62 0.06
C GLN A 44 13.07 -12.05 -0.52
N VAL A 45 13.72 -11.17 0.25
CA VAL A 45 15.03 -10.63 -0.06
C VAL A 45 15.93 -10.67 1.17
N THR A 46 17.22 -10.92 0.96
CA THR A 46 18.23 -10.88 2.01
C THR A 46 18.96 -9.55 1.98
N LEU A 47 19.03 -8.87 3.12
CA LEU A 47 19.72 -7.59 3.23
C LEU A 47 21.23 -7.78 3.32
N LYS A 48 21.99 -6.85 2.75
CA LYS A 48 23.47 -6.81 2.84
C LYS A 48 23.96 -5.69 3.76
N LEU A 49 23.05 -4.93 4.36
CA LEU A 49 23.33 -3.83 5.30
C LEU A 49 22.26 -3.74 6.39
N ASP A 50 22.58 -2.99 7.45
CA ASP A 50 21.68 -2.70 8.56
C ASP A 50 20.68 -1.60 8.17
N MET A 51 19.39 -1.86 8.29
CA MET A 51 18.35 -0.87 7.96
C MET A 51 18.00 -0.03 9.19
N PRO A 52 17.96 1.30 9.08
CA PRO A 52 17.58 2.16 10.18
C PRO A 52 16.09 2.01 10.51
N ALA A 53 15.74 2.11 11.80
CA ALA A 53 14.37 2.03 12.28
C ALA A 53 13.62 3.37 12.09
N THR A 54 13.54 3.83 10.83
CA THR A 54 12.90 5.10 10.48
C THR A 54 12.16 4.98 9.16
N SER A 55 11.09 5.77 9.03
CA SER A 55 10.39 5.91 7.76
C SER A 55 11.22 6.53 6.65
N GLY A 56 12.30 7.24 6.97
CA GLY A 56 13.24 7.72 5.95
C GLY A 56 13.95 6.59 5.21
N GLY A 57 14.13 5.42 5.85
CA GLY A 57 14.86 4.29 5.28
C GLY A 57 16.27 4.67 4.82
N VAL A 58 16.70 4.05 3.73
CA VAL A 58 17.99 4.27 3.08
C VAL A 58 17.77 4.90 1.71
N ASP A 59 18.38 6.07 1.48
CA ASP A 59 18.33 6.74 0.19
C ASP A 59 19.47 6.24 -0.72
N VAL A 60 19.12 5.91 -1.96
CA VAL A 60 20.03 5.38 -2.96
C VAL A 60 19.96 6.24 -4.22
N SER A 61 21.02 6.95 -4.58
CA SER A 61 21.13 7.68 -5.84
C SER A 61 21.51 6.73 -6.97
N VAL A 62 20.59 6.45 -7.89
CA VAL A 62 20.84 5.53 -9.01
C VAL A 62 21.65 6.24 -10.10
N GLY A 63 22.73 5.60 -10.55
CA GLY A 63 23.61 6.12 -11.61
C GLY A 63 24.77 7.00 -11.12
N GLU A 64 24.84 7.28 -9.81
CA GLU A 64 25.97 8.02 -9.24
C GLU A 64 27.14 7.09 -8.84
N PRO A 65 28.41 7.56 -8.90
CA PRO A 65 29.56 6.78 -8.46
C PRO A 65 29.49 6.38 -6.98
N GLN A 66 28.92 7.25 -6.16
CA GLN A 66 28.65 7.01 -4.76
C GLN A 66 27.13 7.01 -4.52
N PRO A 67 26.46 5.87 -4.74
CA PRO A 67 25.01 5.81 -4.72
C PRO A 67 24.40 5.87 -3.31
N LEU A 68 25.20 5.85 -2.24
CA LEU A 68 24.74 5.92 -0.85
C LEU A 68 25.53 6.99 -0.11
N ASP A 69 24.83 7.93 0.51
CA ASP A 69 25.42 8.86 1.47
C ASP A 69 25.68 8.13 2.81
N LEU A 70 26.94 7.81 3.06
CA LEU A 70 27.35 7.08 4.26
C LEU A 70 27.21 7.92 5.54
N GLY A 71 27.28 9.25 5.43
CA GLY A 71 27.13 10.16 6.56
C GLY A 71 25.70 10.17 7.06
N ASP A 72 24.74 10.41 6.16
CA ASP A 72 23.31 10.38 6.47
C ASP A 72 22.86 8.98 6.93
N TYR A 73 23.29 7.92 6.23
CA TYR A 73 23.03 6.54 6.65
C TYR A 73 23.50 6.24 8.08
N SER A 74 24.76 6.60 8.40
CA SER A 74 25.33 6.39 9.74
C SER A 74 24.61 7.23 10.81
N HIS A 75 24.23 8.45 10.48
CA HIS A 75 23.45 9.32 11.36
C HIS A 75 22.09 8.70 11.68
N ARG A 76 21.36 8.18 10.67
CA ARG A 76 20.06 7.51 10.87
C ARG A 76 20.17 6.26 11.74
N LEU A 77 21.21 5.45 11.56
CA LEU A 77 21.44 4.28 12.42
C LEU A 77 21.72 4.66 13.88
N LYS A 78 22.48 5.73 14.12
CA LYS A 78 22.76 6.23 15.47
C LYS A 78 21.52 6.83 16.13
N GLN A 79 20.73 7.59 15.37
CA GLN A 79 19.56 8.30 15.87
C GLN A 79 18.38 7.36 16.13
N PHE A 80 18.09 6.44 15.20
CA PHE A 80 16.89 5.62 15.23
C PHE A 80 17.17 4.16 15.60
N GLY A 81 18.43 3.72 15.61
CA GLY A 81 18.80 2.32 15.80
C GLY A 81 18.55 1.47 14.55
N VAL A 82 18.78 0.16 14.70
CA VAL A 82 18.68 -0.82 13.61
C VAL A 82 17.37 -1.59 13.70
N ALA A 83 16.53 -1.49 12.67
CA ALA A 83 15.29 -2.26 12.56
C ALA A 83 15.51 -3.64 11.95
N LEU A 84 16.29 -3.72 10.88
CA LEU A 84 16.63 -4.98 10.21
C LEU A 84 18.15 -5.10 10.11
N ARG A 85 18.68 -6.25 10.52
CA ARG A 85 20.13 -6.50 10.46
C ARG A 85 20.54 -6.95 9.06
N SER A 86 21.77 -6.63 8.68
CA SER A 86 22.42 -7.27 7.54
C SER A 86 22.36 -8.80 7.67
N GLY A 87 22.16 -9.49 6.55
CA GLY A 87 21.94 -10.93 6.47
C GLY A 87 20.50 -11.37 6.75
N SER A 88 19.61 -10.49 7.23
CA SER A 88 18.21 -10.85 7.47
C SER A 88 17.47 -11.10 6.15
N SER A 89 16.74 -12.21 6.08
CA SER A 89 15.74 -12.45 5.03
C SER A 89 14.42 -11.80 5.43
N VAL A 90 13.91 -10.93 4.57
CA VAL A 90 12.74 -10.09 4.82
C VAL A 90 11.83 -10.04 3.59
N MET A 91 10.52 -9.97 3.85
CA MET A 91 9.51 -9.85 2.80
C MET A 91 9.47 -8.43 2.26
N VAL A 92 9.29 -8.28 0.95
CA VAL A 92 8.95 -7.00 0.33
C VAL A 92 7.46 -6.77 0.51
N THR A 93 7.09 -5.70 1.20
CA THR A 93 5.68 -5.42 1.54
C THR A 93 5.01 -4.50 0.54
N LYS A 94 5.78 -3.59 -0.07
CA LYS A 94 5.23 -2.60 -0.99
C LYS A 94 6.30 -2.07 -1.95
N VAL A 95 5.90 -1.89 -3.20
CA VAL A 95 6.68 -1.11 -4.18
C VAL A 95 5.83 0.05 -4.68
N LYS A 96 6.36 1.27 -4.59
CA LYS A 96 5.67 2.49 -5.03
C LYS A 96 6.55 3.30 -5.97
N VAL A 97 6.00 3.74 -7.09
CA VAL A 97 6.69 4.61 -8.03
C VAL A 97 6.22 6.04 -7.82
N ASN A 98 7.18 6.95 -7.62
CA ASN A 98 6.93 8.38 -7.59
C ASN A 98 7.75 9.03 -8.73
N PRO A 99 7.42 10.27 -9.16
CA PRO A 99 8.10 10.89 -10.31
C PRO A 99 9.63 10.98 -10.18
N LYS A 100 10.16 11.07 -8.95
CA LYS A 100 11.61 11.24 -8.69
C LYS A 100 12.28 10.04 -8.03
N PHE A 101 11.51 9.08 -7.54
CA PHE A 101 12.07 7.94 -6.83
C PHE A 101 11.13 6.73 -6.80
N ILE A 102 11.71 5.55 -6.67
CA ILE A 102 11.00 4.30 -6.40
C ILE A 102 11.21 3.94 -4.94
N GLU A 103 10.13 3.65 -4.23
CA GLU A 103 10.15 3.23 -2.83
C GLU A 103 9.96 1.72 -2.74
N PHE A 104 10.88 1.04 -2.06
CA PHE A 104 10.93 -0.41 -1.91
C PHE A 104 10.87 -0.77 -0.42
N GLN A 105 9.69 -1.13 0.06
CA GLN A 105 9.42 -1.36 1.49
C GLN A 105 9.65 -2.81 1.89
N LEU A 106 10.25 -2.99 3.08
CA LEU A 106 10.68 -4.26 3.64
C LEU A 106 10.00 -4.52 4.99
N ALA A 107 9.73 -5.81 5.24
CA ALA A 107 9.19 -6.41 6.46
C ALA A 107 8.75 -5.42 7.54
N GLY A 108 7.45 -5.16 7.58
CA GLY A 108 6.69 -5.20 8.83
C GLY A 108 7.15 -4.29 9.96
N GLY A 109 7.57 -3.06 9.67
CA GLY A 109 7.26 -1.98 10.60
C GLY A 109 5.82 -1.57 10.34
N GLY A 110 4.88 -2.30 10.94
CA GLY A 110 3.46 -2.36 10.58
C GLY A 110 2.79 -1.00 10.36
N TYR A 111 2.59 -0.65 9.09
CA TYR A 111 1.53 0.27 8.65
C TYR A 111 1.33 0.13 7.13
N GLY A 112 0.15 -0.29 6.69
CA GLY A 112 -0.22 -0.32 5.26
C GLY A 112 0.06 -1.60 4.45
N THR A 113 -0.01 -2.79 5.05
CA THR A 113 -0.14 -4.04 4.27
C THR A 113 -1.55 -4.16 3.68
N LEU A 114 -1.70 -4.98 2.63
CA LEU A 114 -2.82 -5.05 1.67
C LEU A 114 -4.25 -5.26 2.23
N PHE A 115 -4.42 -5.41 3.55
CA PHE A 115 -5.73 -5.53 4.23
C PHE A 115 -6.02 -4.40 5.23
N ASP A 116 -5.13 -3.40 5.32
CA ASP A 116 -5.26 -2.30 6.27
C ASP A 116 -6.06 -1.13 5.65
N GLU A 117 -7.36 -1.06 5.96
CA GLU A 117 -8.18 0.13 5.75
C GLU A 117 -7.68 1.26 6.67
N ASN A 118 -6.68 2.00 6.21
CA ASN A 118 -6.11 3.10 6.98
C ASN A 118 -5.91 4.34 6.11
N SER A 119 -7.02 4.80 5.53
CA SER A 119 -7.14 6.22 5.19
C SER A 119 -7.23 7.04 6.49
N PRO A 120 -6.58 8.20 6.60
CA PRO A 120 -6.79 9.14 7.71
C PRO A 120 -8.20 9.75 7.72
N ASN A 121 -9.11 9.23 6.86
CA ASN A 121 -10.52 9.55 6.86
C ASN A 121 -11.16 8.78 8.01
N VAL A 122 -11.31 9.45 9.14
CA VAL A 122 -12.39 9.10 10.05
C VAL A 122 -13.65 9.61 9.38
N ASP A 123 -14.51 8.70 8.93
CA ASP A 123 -15.77 9.05 8.31
C ASP A 123 -16.60 9.87 9.31
N VAL A 124 -16.92 11.09 8.91
CA VAL A 124 -17.83 11.94 9.68
C VAL A 124 -19.23 11.59 9.23
N GLU A 125 -19.97 10.90 10.10
CA GLU A 125 -21.39 10.67 9.88
C GLU A 125 -22.11 12.03 9.84
N SER A 126 -22.59 12.40 8.65
CA SER A 126 -23.37 13.61 8.46
C SER A 126 -24.80 13.35 8.91
N ALA A 127 -25.37 14.29 9.65
CA ALA A 127 -26.75 14.23 10.08
C ALA A 127 -27.68 14.17 8.86
N GLU A 128 -28.50 13.12 8.78
CA GLU A 128 -29.40 12.92 7.65
C GLU A 128 -30.49 13.99 7.61
N LYS A 129 -30.96 14.34 6.40
CA LYS A 129 -32.15 15.18 6.24
C LYS A 129 -33.36 14.49 6.88
N THR A 130 -34.11 15.23 7.68
CA THR A 130 -35.35 14.72 8.27
C THR A 130 -36.43 14.54 7.21
N LYS A 131 -37.43 13.68 7.50
CA LYS A 131 -38.62 13.55 6.65
C LYS A 131 -39.33 14.90 6.47
N ARG A 132 -39.41 15.70 7.54
CA ARG A 132 -40.02 17.03 7.54
C ARG A 132 -39.30 18.02 6.62
N GLU A 133 -37.96 18.04 6.59
CA GLU A 133 -37.20 18.88 5.64
C GLU A 133 -37.50 18.49 4.18
N ARG A 134 -37.56 17.18 3.88
CA ARG A 134 -37.91 16.70 2.53
C ARG A 134 -39.34 17.09 2.14
N ASP A 135 -40.28 16.96 3.07
CA ASP A 135 -41.68 17.31 2.87
C ASP A 135 -41.84 18.84 2.65
N LEU A 136 -41.16 19.67 3.45
CA LEU A 136 -41.15 21.13 3.30
C LEU A 136 -40.56 21.58 1.95
N GLU A 137 -39.46 20.97 1.49
CA GLU A 137 -38.90 21.22 0.15
C GLU A 137 -39.92 20.91 -0.97
N GLY A 138 -40.75 19.88 -0.78
CA GLY A 138 -41.85 19.53 -1.66
C GLY A 138 -43.00 20.54 -1.63
N TRP A 139 -43.49 20.89 -0.43
CA TRP A 139 -44.64 21.79 -0.25
C TRP A 139 -44.34 23.22 -0.69
N ILE A 140 -43.12 23.74 -0.43
CA ILE A 140 -42.70 25.08 -0.87
C ILE A 140 -42.75 25.22 -2.40
N ARG A 141 -42.51 24.13 -3.15
CA ARG A 141 -42.55 24.13 -4.62
C ARG A 141 -43.98 24.29 -5.15
N GLY A 142 -44.97 23.74 -4.43
CA GLY A 142 -46.38 23.74 -4.84
C GLY A 142 -47.24 24.83 -4.20
N GLU A 143 -46.75 25.56 -3.21
CA GLU A 143 -47.55 26.53 -2.45
C GLU A 143 -47.69 27.89 -3.18
N PRO A 144 -48.92 28.31 -3.54
CA PRO A 144 -49.17 29.61 -4.17
C PRO A 144 -49.24 30.77 -3.17
N ASN A 145 -49.56 30.52 -1.89
CA ASN A 145 -49.69 31.59 -0.90
C ASN A 145 -48.32 32.04 -0.38
N ALA A 146 -47.98 33.31 -0.60
CA ALA A 146 -46.69 33.90 -0.22
C ALA A 146 -46.41 33.87 1.30
N GLU A 147 -47.44 34.01 2.13
CA GLU A 147 -47.30 34.01 3.59
C GLU A 147 -47.00 32.61 4.11
N ARG A 148 -47.77 31.60 3.67
CA ARG A 148 -47.54 30.18 4.01
C ARG A 148 -46.20 29.69 3.50
N LYS A 149 -45.80 30.13 2.29
CA LYS A 149 -44.48 29.83 1.73
C LYS A 149 -43.35 30.41 2.57
N ARG A 150 -43.49 31.63 3.10
CA ARG A 150 -42.51 32.26 4.00
C ARG A 150 -42.43 31.54 5.35
N GLU A 151 -43.55 31.05 5.87
CA GLU A 151 -43.58 30.25 7.10
C GLU A 151 -42.87 28.91 6.92
N MET A 152 -43.20 28.15 5.87
CA MET A 152 -42.53 26.89 5.54
C MET A 152 -41.04 27.07 5.25
N GLN A 153 -40.65 28.17 4.61
CA GLN A 153 -39.24 28.48 4.36
C GLN A 153 -38.48 28.75 5.67
N ARG A 154 -39.09 29.48 6.62
CA ARG A 154 -38.50 29.71 7.95
C ARG A 154 -38.30 28.40 8.70
N GLU A 155 -39.29 27.52 8.67
CA GLU A 155 -39.20 26.19 9.29
C GLU A 155 -38.08 25.34 8.66
N LEU A 156 -37.99 25.33 7.32
CA LEU A 156 -36.93 24.62 6.60
C LEU A 156 -35.54 25.17 6.93
N ASP A 157 -35.40 26.49 7.01
CA ASP A 157 -34.14 27.14 7.34
C ASP A 157 -33.70 26.83 8.78
N ASP A 158 -34.64 26.74 9.72
CA ASP A 158 -34.35 26.40 11.11
C ASP A 158 -33.96 24.93 11.28
N LEU A 159 -34.61 24.00 10.56
CA LEU A 159 -34.22 22.59 10.52
C LEU A 159 -32.81 22.43 9.91
N ARG A 160 -32.51 23.14 8.82
CA ARG A 160 -31.18 23.15 8.21
C ARG A 160 -30.12 23.68 9.16
N LYS A 161 -30.39 24.78 9.89
CA LYS A 161 -29.47 25.31 10.91
C LYS A 161 -29.21 24.28 12.02
N GLY A 162 -30.23 23.55 12.47
CA GLY A 162 -30.10 22.46 13.43
C GLY A 162 -29.12 21.40 12.95
N ARG A 163 -29.35 20.85 11.75
CA ARG A 163 -28.48 19.85 11.12
C ARG A 163 -27.04 20.36 10.94
N HIS A 164 -26.85 21.61 10.51
CA HIS A 164 -25.51 22.19 10.38
C HIS A 164 -24.75 22.29 11.71
N ARG A 165 -25.44 22.55 12.83
CA ARG A 165 -24.83 22.56 14.17
C ARG A 165 -24.43 21.15 14.60
N GLU A 166 -25.28 20.17 14.32
CA GLU A 166 -25.00 18.76 14.61
C GLU A 166 -23.83 18.23 13.77
N ASP A 167 -23.83 18.49 12.46
CA ASP A 167 -22.71 18.21 11.56
C ASP A 167 -21.41 18.88 12.05
N ALA A 168 -21.49 20.12 12.56
CA ALA A 168 -20.33 20.81 13.11
C ALA A 168 -19.84 20.18 14.43
N ALA A 169 -20.74 19.73 15.30
CA ALA A 169 -20.41 19.00 16.52
C ALA A 169 -19.80 17.63 16.20
N ASN A 170 -20.32 16.91 15.22
CA ASN A 170 -19.78 15.64 14.73
C ASN A 170 -18.37 15.82 14.17
N ARG A 171 -18.16 16.83 13.31
CA ARG A 171 -16.83 17.19 12.81
C ARG A 171 -15.87 17.55 13.94
N ALA A 172 -16.30 18.30 14.95
CA ALA A 172 -15.46 18.68 16.08
C ALA A 172 -15.08 17.48 16.96
N ARG A 173 -16.01 16.55 17.23
CA ARG A 173 -15.73 15.28 17.95
C ARG A 173 -14.72 14.42 17.19
N VAL A 174 -14.86 14.35 15.87
CA VAL A 174 -13.98 13.55 15.02
C VAL A 174 -12.61 14.22 14.80
N ALA A 175 -12.51 15.55 14.83
CA ALA A 175 -11.24 16.26 14.62
C ALA A 175 -10.15 15.86 15.63
N GLY A 176 -10.49 15.76 16.92
CA GLY A 176 -9.56 15.29 17.95
C GLY A 176 -9.17 13.82 17.75
N ALA A 177 -10.11 12.96 17.37
CA ALA A 177 -9.83 11.56 17.04
C ALA A 177 -8.93 11.43 15.80
N ALA A 178 -9.15 12.24 14.77
CA ALA A 178 -8.34 12.27 13.56
C ALA A 178 -6.92 12.79 13.83
N GLU A 179 -6.75 13.79 14.71
CA GLU A 179 -5.43 14.25 15.14
C GLU A 179 -4.69 13.20 15.97
N MET A 180 -5.34 12.57 16.94
CA MET A 180 -4.76 11.46 17.69
C MET A 180 -4.38 10.29 16.78
N GLN A 181 -5.25 9.93 15.83
CA GLN A 181 -4.97 8.90 14.84
C GLN A 181 -3.76 9.29 13.98
N ARG A 182 -3.67 10.53 13.50
CA ARG A 182 -2.50 11.03 12.75
C ARG A 182 -1.22 11.00 13.58
N ALA A 183 -1.28 11.34 14.86
CA ALA A 183 -0.13 11.31 15.78
C ALA A 183 0.33 9.87 16.06
N LEU A 184 -0.59 8.94 16.33
CA LEU A 184 -0.30 7.52 16.50
C LEU A 184 0.28 6.91 15.22
N ILE A 185 -0.23 7.32 14.05
CA ILE A 185 0.31 6.93 12.75
C ILE A 185 1.72 7.51 12.57
N ALA A 186 1.96 8.75 12.97
CA ALA A 186 3.27 9.38 12.87
C ALA A 186 4.30 8.71 13.80
N GLU A 187 3.92 8.37 15.04
CA GLU A 187 4.72 7.63 16.02
C GLU A 187 5.01 6.20 15.56
N LYS A 188 4.00 5.51 15.01
CA LYS A 188 4.17 4.21 14.36
C LYS A 188 5.02 4.28 13.10
N ARG A 189 5.01 5.40 12.36
CA ARG A 189 5.91 5.64 11.20
C ARG A 189 7.33 6.01 11.62
N LEU A 190 7.49 6.65 12.78
CA LEU A 190 8.80 6.88 13.40
C LEU A 190 9.45 5.55 13.78
N SER A 191 8.67 4.53 14.13
CA SER A 191 9.13 3.17 14.48
C SER A 191 8.98 2.11 13.37
N GLY A 192 8.24 2.40 12.29
CA GLY A 192 7.67 1.39 11.40
C GLY A 192 7.98 1.57 9.92
N GLY A 193 8.96 0.78 9.44
CA GLY A 193 9.01 0.27 8.07
C GLY A 193 10.34 0.57 7.40
N SER A 194 11.25 -0.40 7.39
CA SER A 194 12.52 -0.31 6.66
C SER A 194 12.25 -0.24 5.16
N ARG A 195 12.93 0.65 4.44
CA ARG A 195 12.74 0.84 3.00
C ARG A 195 13.98 1.37 2.31
N PHE A 196 14.06 1.14 1.00
CA PHE A 196 14.98 1.82 0.12
C PHE A 196 14.23 2.87 -0.71
N ASN A 197 14.79 4.07 -0.82
CA ASN A 197 14.31 5.09 -1.75
C ASN A 197 15.33 5.23 -2.87
N LEU A 198 15.04 4.65 -4.03
CA LEU A 198 15.88 4.76 -5.22
C LEU A 198 15.60 6.09 -5.91
N ARG A 199 16.49 7.06 -5.76
CA ARG A 199 16.40 8.42 -6.28
C ARG A 199 17.02 8.50 -7.66
N TYR A 200 16.31 9.20 -8.54
CA TYR A 200 16.74 9.48 -9.90
C TYR A 200 16.81 11.01 -10.08
N PRO A 201 18.01 11.60 -10.24
CA PRO A 201 18.17 13.05 -10.30
C PRO A 201 17.31 13.73 -11.37
N ASN A 202 17.11 13.04 -12.50
CA ASN A 202 16.34 13.53 -13.66
C ASN A 202 14.93 12.93 -13.75
N GLY A 203 14.40 12.39 -12.66
CA GLY A 203 13.14 11.65 -12.65
C GLY A 203 13.32 10.16 -12.99
N VAL A 204 12.32 9.35 -12.65
CA VAL A 204 12.37 7.89 -12.89
C VAL A 204 12.26 7.62 -14.39
N PRO A 205 13.30 7.08 -15.05
CA PRO A 205 13.21 6.76 -16.47
C PRO A 205 12.38 5.50 -16.68
N GLU A 206 11.74 5.36 -17.85
CA GLU A 206 10.94 4.17 -18.19
C GLU A 206 11.76 2.87 -18.09
N ALA A 207 13.05 2.91 -18.46
CA ALA A 207 13.97 1.77 -18.33
C ALA A 207 14.11 1.27 -16.87
N ALA A 208 13.92 2.13 -15.87
CA ALA A 208 13.96 1.77 -14.45
C ALA A 208 12.66 1.12 -13.95
N LEU A 209 11.58 1.14 -14.74
CA LEU A 209 10.27 0.56 -14.39
C LEU A 209 10.17 -0.94 -14.73
N THR A 210 11.32 -1.61 -14.83
CA THR A 210 11.42 -3.03 -15.11
C THR A 210 11.94 -3.79 -13.88
N PRO A 211 11.50 -5.04 -13.64
CA PRO A 211 12.03 -5.83 -12.54
C PRO A 211 13.55 -5.99 -12.59
N ASP A 212 14.11 -6.23 -13.77
CA ASP A 212 15.55 -6.44 -13.90
C ASP A 212 16.37 -5.18 -13.59
N ALA A 213 15.89 -4.00 -14.02
CA ALA A 213 16.53 -2.75 -13.65
C ALA A 213 16.46 -2.51 -12.14
N LEU A 214 15.33 -2.79 -11.49
CA LEU A 214 15.21 -2.62 -10.04
C LEU A 214 16.09 -3.62 -9.27
N ARG A 215 16.17 -4.88 -9.73
CA ARG A 215 17.11 -5.89 -9.19
C ARG A 215 18.54 -5.42 -9.30
N THR A 216 18.93 -4.95 -10.48
CA THR A 216 20.27 -4.44 -10.75
C THR A 216 20.61 -3.25 -9.85
N ALA A 217 19.67 -2.30 -9.74
CA ALA A 217 19.86 -1.13 -8.89
C ALA A 217 20.06 -1.53 -7.43
N LEU A 218 19.26 -2.47 -6.91
CA LEU A 218 19.33 -2.91 -5.52
C LEU A 218 20.39 -3.99 -5.23
N ALA A 219 20.99 -4.61 -6.24
CA ALA A 219 21.85 -5.79 -6.11
C ALA A 219 23.03 -5.58 -5.15
N ARG A 220 23.50 -4.34 -4.98
CA ARG A 220 24.58 -4.01 -4.03
C ARG A 220 24.16 -4.15 -2.57
N TRP A 221 22.89 -3.90 -2.25
CA TRP A 221 22.37 -3.85 -0.87
C TRP A 221 21.38 -4.96 -0.54
N VAL A 222 20.84 -5.62 -1.58
CA VAL A 222 19.83 -6.64 -1.48
C VAL A 222 20.24 -7.83 -2.34
N ARG A 223 20.09 -9.03 -1.79
CA ARG A 223 20.11 -10.29 -2.56
C ARG A 223 18.68 -10.75 -2.71
N PHE A 224 18.21 -10.86 -3.94
CA PHE A 224 16.91 -11.45 -4.21
C PHE A 224 17.03 -12.98 -4.10
N GLY A 225 16.03 -13.64 -3.51
CA GLY A 225 15.95 -15.09 -3.62
C GLY A 225 15.66 -15.46 -5.08
N ASP A 226 16.32 -16.51 -5.58
CA ASP A 226 16.07 -17.03 -6.92
C ASP A 226 14.70 -17.73 -6.93
N SER A 227 13.64 -16.94 -7.11
CA SER A 227 12.41 -17.44 -7.70
C SER A 227 12.53 -17.21 -9.21
N GLU A 228 13.34 -18.03 -9.87
CA GLU A 228 13.26 -18.17 -11.31
C GLU A 228 11.88 -18.75 -11.65
N MET A 229 10.90 -17.87 -11.85
CA MET A 229 9.79 -18.19 -12.72
C MET A 229 10.30 -18.09 -14.15
N THR A 230 11.03 -19.11 -14.57
CA THR A 230 11.32 -19.34 -15.99
C THR A 230 10.27 -20.31 -16.48
N GLU A 231 9.17 -19.79 -17.04
CA GLU A 231 8.43 -20.54 -18.04
C GLU A 231 9.35 -20.75 -19.23
N SER A 232 9.87 -21.97 -19.42
CA SER A 232 10.17 -22.53 -20.74
C SER A 232 10.54 -24.01 -20.65
N ASP A 233 9.70 -24.79 -21.33
CA ASP A 233 10.00 -25.98 -22.10
C ASP A 233 10.03 -27.37 -21.43
N SER A 234 9.50 -28.31 -22.20
CA SER A 234 9.12 -29.67 -21.84
C SER A 234 10.34 -30.58 -21.64
N ALA A 235 10.40 -31.27 -20.50
CA ALA A 235 11.07 -32.58 -20.38
C ALA A 235 10.53 -33.36 -19.17
N GLU A 236 10.22 -34.63 -19.42
CA GLU A 236 9.71 -35.65 -18.50
C GLU A 236 10.64 -35.96 -17.29
N PRO A 237 10.12 -36.68 -16.26
CA PRO A 237 10.67 -36.68 -14.92
C PRO A 237 11.83 -37.68 -14.75
N ALA A 238 12.94 -37.20 -14.19
CA ALA A 238 13.93 -38.08 -13.58
C ALA A 238 13.73 -38.09 -12.06
N ALA A 239 13.32 -39.26 -11.57
CA ALA A 239 13.23 -39.59 -10.16
C ALA A 239 14.62 -39.57 -9.48
N GLY A 240 14.61 -39.19 -8.20
CA GLY A 240 15.63 -39.60 -7.24
C GLY A 240 16.25 -38.47 -6.44
N SER A 241 15.67 -38.09 -5.31
CA SER A 241 16.12 -38.60 -4.00
C SER A 241 15.41 -37.87 -2.85
N ASP A 242 14.83 -38.68 -1.97
CA ASP A 242 14.20 -38.31 -0.71
C ASP A 242 15.17 -37.66 0.28
N GLY A 243 14.64 -36.81 1.17
CA GLY A 243 15.31 -36.43 2.41
C GLY A 243 14.96 -35.06 2.96
N VAL A 244 13.90 -35.00 3.78
CA VAL A 244 13.78 -34.17 5.00
C VAL A 244 14.49 -32.80 4.97
N GLY A 245 13.93 -31.85 4.22
CA GLY A 245 14.38 -30.45 4.20
C GLY A 245 13.28 -29.44 3.82
N SER A 246 12.03 -29.88 3.80
CA SER A 246 11.02 -29.24 2.94
C SER A 246 10.09 -28.27 3.66
N LEU A 247 9.83 -28.42 4.97
CA LEU A 247 9.03 -27.43 5.71
C LEU A 247 9.86 -26.19 6.02
N ARG A 248 9.38 -25.04 5.56
CA ARG A 248 10.00 -23.72 5.83
C ARG A 248 8.98 -22.79 6.46
N LYS A 249 9.44 -22.00 7.43
CA LYS A 249 8.63 -20.89 7.96
C LYS A 249 8.26 -19.95 6.81
N GLY A 250 7.03 -19.45 6.81
CA GLY A 250 6.46 -18.65 5.73
C GLY A 250 5.58 -19.43 4.75
N MET A 251 5.55 -20.77 4.81
CA MET A 251 4.66 -21.57 3.96
C MET A 251 3.19 -21.40 4.34
N THR A 252 2.32 -21.31 3.35
CA THR A 252 0.86 -21.31 3.55
C THR A 252 0.35 -22.71 3.91
N ILE A 253 -0.83 -22.79 4.53
CA ILE A 253 -1.51 -24.07 4.82
C ILE A 253 -1.59 -24.95 3.56
N ALA A 254 -2.00 -24.39 2.42
CA ALA A 254 -2.14 -25.14 1.16
C ALA A 254 -0.80 -25.65 0.59
N GLN A 255 0.32 -24.97 0.88
CA GLN A 255 1.65 -25.43 0.49
C GLN A 255 2.10 -26.58 1.41
N VAL A 256 1.89 -26.45 2.72
CA VAL A 256 2.19 -27.52 3.67
C VAL A 256 1.35 -28.75 3.39
N GLU A 257 0.07 -28.58 3.07
CA GLU A 257 -0.82 -29.70 2.73
C GLU A 257 -0.45 -30.41 1.41
N ARG A 258 0.09 -29.67 0.43
CA ARG A 258 0.64 -30.29 -0.78
C ARG A 258 1.83 -31.20 -0.50
N MET A 259 2.54 -30.95 0.61
CA MET A 259 3.77 -31.63 0.96
C MET A 259 3.55 -32.75 1.97
N LEU A 260 2.74 -32.49 3.00
CA LEU A 260 2.47 -33.42 4.09
C LEU A 260 1.13 -34.13 3.95
N GLY A 261 0.30 -33.75 3.00
CA GLY A 261 -1.09 -34.21 2.90
C GLY A 261 -2.02 -33.44 3.83
N ARG A 262 -3.24 -33.97 4.02
CA ARG A 262 -4.23 -33.34 4.91
C ARG A 262 -3.84 -33.52 6.39
N PRO A 263 -4.11 -32.52 7.25
CA PRO A 263 -3.85 -32.66 8.68
C PRO A 263 -4.79 -33.69 9.30
N GLU A 264 -4.26 -34.50 10.22
CA GLU A 264 -5.05 -35.39 11.07
C GLU A 264 -5.82 -34.62 12.14
N ARG A 265 -5.22 -33.54 12.64
CA ARG A 265 -5.80 -32.66 13.65
C ARG A 265 -5.62 -31.20 13.26
N LEU A 266 -6.67 -30.41 13.41
CA LEU A 266 -6.65 -28.97 13.18
C LEU A 266 -7.36 -28.28 14.36
N GLU A 267 -6.64 -27.40 15.04
CA GLU A 267 -7.18 -26.57 16.13
C GLU A 267 -6.93 -25.11 15.79
N SER A 268 -7.98 -24.28 15.87
CA SER A 268 -7.88 -22.84 15.66
C SER A 268 -8.20 -22.09 16.94
N SER A 269 -7.37 -21.12 17.29
CA SER A 269 -7.50 -20.26 18.46
C SER A 269 -7.12 -18.84 18.08
N GLU A 270 -7.72 -17.85 18.74
CA GLU A 270 -7.34 -16.45 18.58
C GLU A 270 -6.40 -16.07 19.72
N VAL A 271 -5.23 -15.50 19.38
CA VAL A 271 -4.23 -15.07 20.36
C VAL A 271 -3.77 -13.67 19.96
N ASP A 272 -3.92 -12.71 20.87
CA ASP A 272 -3.56 -11.31 20.67
C ASP A 272 -4.17 -10.69 19.38
N GLY A 273 -5.42 -11.09 19.05
CA GLY A 273 -6.14 -10.63 17.87
C GLY A 273 -5.69 -11.25 16.54
N LEU A 274 -4.85 -12.30 16.59
CA LEU A 274 -4.40 -13.04 15.41
C LEU A 274 -4.91 -14.48 15.46
N LYS A 275 -5.35 -14.99 14.30
CA LYS A 275 -5.79 -16.37 14.15
C LYS A 275 -4.59 -17.31 14.13
N ARG A 276 -4.44 -18.09 15.21
CA ARG A 276 -3.46 -19.17 15.32
C ARG A 276 -4.12 -20.50 15.02
N THR A 277 -3.61 -21.21 14.01
CA THR A 277 -4.06 -22.57 13.65
C THR A 277 -2.92 -23.55 13.89
N THR A 278 -3.13 -24.53 14.76
CA THR A 278 -2.20 -25.63 14.98
C THR A 278 -2.70 -26.86 14.25
N CYS A 279 -1.86 -27.43 13.37
CA CYS A 279 -2.14 -28.62 12.60
C CYS A 279 -1.18 -29.74 12.99
N VAL A 280 -1.67 -30.97 13.07
CA VAL A 280 -0.86 -32.17 13.20
C VAL A 280 -0.96 -32.98 11.92
N TYR A 281 0.18 -33.26 11.30
CA TYR A 281 0.29 -34.09 10.10
C TYR A 281 1.06 -35.37 10.45
N SER A 282 0.67 -36.50 9.88
CA SER A 282 1.45 -37.73 9.96
C SER A 282 1.75 -38.21 8.54
N ASN A 283 2.99 -38.64 8.31
CA ASN A 283 3.36 -39.31 7.06
C ASN A 283 4.36 -40.43 7.37
N ARG A 284 4.93 -41.05 6.33
CA ARG A 284 5.93 -42.14 6.48
C ARG A 284 7.22 -41.69 7.17
N GLU A 285 7.49 -40.39 7.23
CA GLU A 285 8.72 -39.79 7.77
C GLU A 285 8.59 -39.36 9.24
N GLY A 286 7.38 -39.24 9.78
CA GLY A 286 7.15 -38.87 11.19
C GLY A 286 5.87 -38.09 11.42
N THR A 287 5.70 -37.58 12.65
CA THR A 287 4.58 -36.71 13.01
C THR A 287 5.05 -35.25 13.09
N PHE A 288 4.35 -34.36 12.41
CA PHE A 288 4.67 -32.94 12.35
C PHE A 288 3.59 -32.13 13.07
N GLU A 289 3.98 -31.41 14.11
CA GLU A 289 3.14 -30.38 14.73
C GLU A 289 3.52 -29.02 14.15
N VAL A 290 2.58 -28.38 13.46
CA VAL A 290 2.79 -27.22 12.60
C VAL A 290 1.88 -26.08 13.08
N VAL A 291 2.44 -24.92 13.36
CA VAL A 291 1.70 -23.75 13.86
C VAL A 291 1.69 -22.66 12.80
N PHE A 292 0.48 -22.26 12.42
CA PHE A 292 0.18 -21.17 11.53
C PHE A 292 -0.34 -19.97 12.30
N VAL A 293 0.04 -18.76 11.89
CA VAL A 293 -0.58 -17.50 12.32
C VAL A 293 -1.03 -16.78 11.07
N GLU A 294 -2.31 -16.41 10.99
CA GLU A 294 -2.95 -15.87 9.79
C GLU A 294 -2.71 -16.73 8.54
N GLY A 295 -2.72 -18.06 8.72
CA GLY A 295 -2.52 -19.03 7.64
C GLY A 295 -1.07 -19.22 7.18
N VAL A 296 -0.09 -18.63 7.87
CA VAL A 296 1.34 -18.70 7.56
C VAL A 296 2.11 -19.51 8.59
N LEU A 297 2.90 -20.48 8.16
CA LEU A 297 3.71 -21.35 9.01
C LEU A 297 4.77 -20.53 9.76
N VAL A 298 4.65 -20.41 11.08
CA VAL A 298 5.63 -19.70 11.92
C VAL A 298 6.53 -20.63 12.71
N ARG A 299 6.07 -21.85 12.98
CA ARG A 299 6.80 -22.87 13.75
C ARG A 299 6.36 -24.27 13.36
N TYR A 300 7.29 -25.21 13.31
CA TYR A 300 6.97 -26.64 13.26
C TYR A 300 7.90 -27.43 14.18
N THR A 301 7.44 -28.59 14.62
CA THR A 301 8.19 -29.56 15.43
C THR A 301 7.98 -30.94 14.82
N VAL A 302 9.07 -31.69 14.64
CA VAL A 302 9.02 -33.08 14.16
C VAL A 302 9.10 -34.00 15.38
N ARG A 303 8.22 -35.00 15.46
CA ARG A 303 8.18 -36.03 16.50
C ARG A 303 8.29 -37.42 15.88
#